data_AF-A0A9E4SPI4-F1
#
_entry.id   AF-A0A9E4SPI4-F1
#
_cell.length_a   1.000
_cell.length_b   1.000
_cell.length_c   1.000
_cell.angle_alpha   90.00
_cell.angle_beta   90.00
_cell.angle_gamma   90.00
#
_symmetry.space_group_name_H-M   'P 1'
#
loop_
_entity.id
_entity.type
_entity.pdbx_description
1 polymer ?
#
loop_
_entity_poly.entity_id
_entity_poly.type
_entity_poly.pdbx_seq_one_letter_code
_entity_poly.pdbx_strand_id
1 'polypeptide(L)'
;MPTRLLLIPAIACLAFAIACTTGGDPDAAPSPTPSPSAAALFRDLDPAFDSDRAMAHAEVLAVDIGSRPAGSAEELAAADYIRAELASYGYEA
;
A
#
# COMPACT_ATOMS: atom_id res chain seq x y z
N MET A 1 -14.68 -48.27 -10.52
CA MET A 1 -14.22 -47.67 -9.25
C MET A 1 -12.75 -48.02 -9.03
N PRO A 2 -11.79 -47.21 -9.50
CA PRO A 2 -10.45 -47.17 -8.94
C PRO A 2 -10.27 -45.92 -8.08
N THR A 3 -9.83 -46.17 -6.86
CA THR A 3 -9.42 -45.22 -5.82
C THR A 3 -7.94 -44.88 -6.01
N ARG A 4 -7.52 -43.69 -5.56
CA ARG A 4 -6.13 -43.15 -5.47
C ARG A 4 -5.68 -42.47 -6.77
N LEU A 5 -5.10 -41.28 -6.77
CA LEU A 5 -3.97 -40.87 -5.94
C LEU A 5 -3.80 -39.34 -6.00
N LEU A 6 -4.16 -38.68 -4.89
CA LEU A 6 -3.76 -37.33 -4.49
C LEU A 6 -2.24 -37.27 -4.40
N LEU A 7 -1.53 -36.74 -5.41
CA LEU A 7 -0.07 -36.55 -5.32
C LEU A 7 0.51 -35.61 -6.39
N ILE A 8 -0.23 -34.57 -6.80
CA ILE A 8 0.21 -33.70 -7.90
C ILE A 8 0.65 -32.28 -7.49
N PRO A 9 0.16 -31.61 -6.41
CA PRO A 9 0.64 -30.23 -6.18
C PRO A 9 1.97 -30.16 -5.40
N ALA A 10 2.48 -31.26 -4.85
CA ALA A 10 3.71 -31.23 -4.04
C ALA A 10 5.02 -31.26 -4.86
N ILE A 11 4.97 -31.64 -6.14
CA ILE A 11 6.17 -31.75 -7.01
C ILE A 11 6.47 -30.44 -7.75
N ALA A 12 5.49 -29.54 -7.85
CA ALA A 12 5.68 -28.22 -8.47
C ALA A 12 6.58 -27.29 -7.63
N CYS A 13 6.73 -27.54 -6.33
CA CYS A 13 7.59 -26.75 -5.44
C CYS A 13 9.09 -27.10 -5.53
N LEU A 14 9.50 -28.19 -6.20
CA LEU A 14 10.89 -28.66 -6.15
C LEU A 14 11.70 -28.41 -7.43
N ALA A 15 11.08 -27.93 -8.51
CA ALA A 15 11.75 -27.72 -9.81
C ALA A 15 12.18 -26.27 -10.09
N PHE A 16 11.76 -25.29 -9.28
CA PHE A 16 12.10 -23.87 -9.52
C PHE A 16 13.39 -23.41 -8.81
N ALA A 17 14.09 -24.32 -8.11
CA ALA A 17 15.22 -23.97 -7.23
C ALA A 17 16.62 -24.09 -7.88
N ILE A 18 16.75 -24.41 -9.18
CA ILE A 18 18.04 -24.78 -9.78
C ILE A 18 18.28 -24.07 -11.12
N ALA A 19 18.31 -22.73 -11.12
CA ALA A 19 18.65 -21.99 -12.34
C ALA A 19 19.24 -20.59 -12.12
N CYS A 20 20.13 -20.38 -11.14
CA CYS A 20 20.92 -19.14 -11.07
C CYS A 20 22.33 -19.42 -10.49
N THR A 21 23.15 -20.20 -11.18
CA THR A 21 24.61 -20.23 -10.95
C THR A 21 25.33 -20.02 -12.27
N THR A 22 25.28 -18.78 -12.77
CA THR A 22 26.21 -18.30 -13.78
C THR A 22 26.89 -17.07 -13.19
N GLY A 23 28.12 -17.28 -12.70
CA GLY A 23 29.00 -16.21 -12.31
C GLY A 23 29.39 -15.39 -13.53
N GLY A 24 29.14 -14.08 -13.47
CA GLY A 24 29.76 -13.07 -14.30
C GLY A 24 30.61 -12.18 -13.40
N ASP A 25 31.82 -11.86 -13.84
CA ASP A 25 32.77 -10.98 -13.17
C ASP A 25 32.13 -9.66 -12.69
N PRO A 26 32.56 -9.08 -11.54
CA PRO A 26 32.10 -7.77 -11.13
C PRO A 26 32.74 -6.70 -12.03
N ASP A 27 32.08 -6.39 -13.15
CA ASP A 27 32.26 -5.10 -13.80
C ASP A 27 31.79 -4.03 -12.79
N ALA A 28 32.70 -3.17 -12.36
CA ALA A 28 32.40 -2.14 -11.39
C ALA A 28 31.40 -1.15 -12.01
N ALA A 29 30.12 -1.36 -11.71
CA ALA A 29 29.06 -0.45 -12.11
C ALA A 29 29.43 0.99 -11.68
N PRO A 30 29.29 2.00 -12.56
CA PRO A 30 29.52 3.38 -12.18
C PRO A 30 28.65 3.72 -10.96
N SER A 31 29.23 4.39 -9.96
CA SER A 31 28.48 4.84 -8.79
C SER A 31 27.20 5.56 -9.24
N PRO A 32 26.02 5.23 -8.68
CA PRO A 32 24.81 5.92 -9.05
C PRO A 32 24.97 7.40 -8.71
N THR A 33 24.82 8.26 -9.72
CA THR A 33 24.65 9.69 -9.50
C THR A 33 23.49 9.86 -8.51
N PRO A 34 23.64 10.62 -7.41
CA PRO A 34 22.54 10.82 -6.47
C PRO A 34 21.39 11.45 -7.23
N SER A 35 20.32 10.67 -7.42
CA SER A 35 19.07 11.18 -7.95
C SER A 35 18.52 12.16 -6.91
N PRO A 36 18.06 13.36 -7.30
CA PRO A 36 17.42 14.26 -6.34
C PRO A 36 16.31 13.49 -5.63
N SER A 37 16.39 13.42 -4.30
CA SER A 37 15.35 12.79 -3.50
C SER A 37 14.05 13.53 -3.75
N ALA A 38 12.96 12.81 -4.01
CA ALA A 38 11.63 13.38 -4.13
C ALA A 38 11.31 14.30 -2.92
N ALA A 39 11.81 13.96 -1.73
CA ALA A 39 11.70 14.77 -0.52
C ALA A 39 12.32 16.17 -0.62
N ALA A 40 13.28 16.41 -1.50
CA ALA A 40 13.87 17.72 -1.74
C ALA A 40 12.99 18.61 -2.64
N LEU A 41 12.13 18.03 -3.47
CA LEU A 41 11.28 18.75 -4.43
C LEU A 41 9.99 19.28 -3.79
N PHE A 42 9.53 18.69 -2.69
CA PHE A 42 8.25 19.03 -2.05
C PHE A 42 8.38 19.92 -0.81
N ARG A 43 9.60 20.34 -0.45
CA ARG A 43 9.84 21.12 0.78
C ARG A 43 9.10 22.46 0.81
N ASP A 44 8.79 23.01 -0.36
CA ASP A 44 8.17 24.34 -0.54
C ASP A 44 6.77 24.30 -1.19
N LEU A 45 6.18 23.12 -1.43
CA LEU A 45 4.97 22.98 -2.27
C LEU A 45 3.67 22.61 -1.55
N ASP A 46 3.67 22.39 -0.23
CA ASP A 46 2.46 21.98 0.51
C ASP A 46 2.57 22.45 1.97
N PRO A 47 1.47 22.76 2.69
CA PRO A 47 1.49 22.73 4.15
C PRO A 47 2.16 21.44 4.62
N ALA A 48 3.13 21.59 5.52
CA ALA A 48 3.84 20.45 6.09
C ALA A 48 2.84 19.40 6.57
N PHE A 49 3.17 18.12 6.33
CA PHE A 49 2.36 17.02 6.83
C PHE A 49 2.15 17.15 8.33
N ASP A 50 0.89 17.07 8.74
CA ASP A 50 0.44 17.16 10.12
C ASP A 50 0.01 15.77 10.58
N SER A 51 0.88 15.10 11.35
CA SER A 51 0.63 13.75 11.85
C SER A 51 -0.55 13.68 12.81
N ASP A 52 -0.77 14.74 13.59
CA ASP A 52 -1.81 14.75 14.61
C ASP A 52 -3.17 14.85 13.93
N ARG A 53 -3.30 15.70 12.91
CA ARG A 53 -4.50 15.76 12.06
C ARG A 53 -4.78 14.43 11.36
N ALA A 54 -3.75 13.78 10.81
CA ALA A 54 -3.92 12.48 10.15
C ALA A 54 -4.40 11.38 11.11
N MET A 55 -3.84 11.34 12.32
CA MET A 55 -4.23 10.37 13.34
C MET A 55 -5.64 10.64 13.89
N ALA A 56 -6.05 11.90 14.02
CA ALA A 56 -7.42 12.25 14.40
C ALA A 56 -8.47 11.73 13.40
N HIS A 57 -8.23 11.88 12.08
CA HIS A 57 -9.11 11.30 11.07
C HIS A 57 -9.12 9.76 11.14
N ALA A 58 -7.96 9.14 11.38
CA ALA A 58 -7.87 7.69 11.54
C ALA A 58 -8.67 7.19 12.75
N GLU A 59 -8.66 7.94 13.86
CA GLU A 59 -9.47 7.64 15.05
C GLU A 59 -10.96 7.72 14.74
N VAL A 60 -11.44 8.82 14.14
CA VAL A 60 -12.85 8.95 13.77
C VAL A 60 -13.29 7.79 12.87
N LEU A 61 -12.50 7.47 11.85
CA LEU A 61 -12.84 6.38 10.93
C LEU A 61 -12.77 5.01 11.64
N ALA A 62 -11.70 4.71 12.37
CA ALA A 62 -11.45 3.35 12.87
C ALA A 62 -12.16 3.04 14.20
N VAL A 63 -12.42 4.05 15.02
CA VAL A 63 -12.96 3.90 16.39
C VAL A 63 -14.39 4.40 16.45
N ASP A 64 -14.64 5.65 16.06
CA ASP A 64 -15.98 6.25 16.22
C ASP A 64 -16.99 5.69 15.22
N ILE A 65 -16.60 5.57 13.95
CA ILE A 65 -17.42 4.93 12.92
C ILE A 65 -17.22 3.41 12.93
N GLY A 66 -15.98 2.94 13.07
CA GLY A 66 -15.67 1.53 13.18
C GLY A 66 -15.60 0.79 11.84
N SER A 67 -16.02 -0.48 11.83
CA SER A 67 -15.96 -1.34 10.64
C SER A 67 -16.90 -0.83 9.55
N ARG A 68 -16.42 -0.77 8.30
CA ARG A 68 -17.18 -0.23 7.16
C ARG A 68 -17.28 -1.24 6.01
N PRO A 69 -18.04 -2.33 6.16
CA PRO A 69 -18.33 -3.21 5.04
C PRO A 69 -19.03 -2.42 3.92
N ALA A 70 -18.77 -2.78 2.67
CA ALA A 70 -19.46 -2.16 1.54
C ALA A 70 -20.98 -2.37 1.62
N GLY A 71 -21.75 -1.30 1.38
CA GLY A 71 -23.21 -1.23 1.49
C GLY A 71 -23.74 -1.05 2.92
N SER A 72 -22.89 -0.85 3.92
CA SER A 72 -23.30 -0.67 5.31
C SER A 72 -23.68 0.78 5.63
N ALA A 73 -24.35 0.99 6.78
CA ALA A 73 -24.64 2.33 7.27
C ALA A 73 -23.36 3.06 7.70
N GLU A 74 -22.38 2.32 8.21
CA GLU A 74 -21.07 2.82 8.65
C GLU A 74 -20.21 3.25 7.45
N GLU A 75 -20.32 2.58 6.30
CA GLU A 75 -19.73 3.06 5.05
C GLU A 75 -20.33 4.42 4.64
N LEU A 76 -21.66 4.55 4.67
CA LEU A 76 -22.32 5.81 4.36
C LEU A 76 -21.88 6.93 5.32
N ALA A 77 -21.83 6.64 6.63
CA ALA A 77 -21.36 7.59 7.64
C ALA A 77 -19.92 8.07 7.38
N ALA A 78 -19.03 7.16 6.97
CA ALA A 78 -17.66 7.54 6.61
C ALA A 78 -17.58 8.32 5.30
N ALA A 79 -18.41 7.97 4.31
CA ALA A 79 -18.49 8.72 3.06
C ALA A 79 -18.93 10.17 3.32
N ASP A 80 -19.94 10.35 4.16
CA ASP A 80 -20.43 11.68 4.55
C ASP A 80 -19.39 12.46 5.38
N TYR A 81 -18.68 11.79 6.29
CA TYR A 81 -17.56 12.39 7.03
C TYR A 81 -16.46 12.89 6.09
N ILE A 82 -15.96 12.04 5.19
CA ILE A 82 -14.90 12.38 4.26
C ILE A 82 -15.35 13.52 3.34
N ARG A 83 -16.61 13.49 2.86
CA ARG A 83 -17.18 14.59 2.08
C ARG A 83 -17.13 15.90 2.84
N ALA A 84 -17.58 15.90 4.11
CA ALA A 84 -17.60 17.09 4.95
C ALA A 84 -16.19 17.65 5.20
N GLU A 85 -15.21 16.79 5.50
CA GLU A 85 -13.81 17.20 5.70
C GLU A 85 -13.21 17.81 4.43
N LEU A 86 -13.41 17.17 3.28
CA LEU A 86 -12.94 17.70 1.99
C LEU A 86 -13.61 19.03 1.63
N ALA A 87 -14.92 19.14 1.84
CA ALA A 87 -15.64 20.39 1.64
C ALA A 87 -15.13 21.51 2.58
N SER A 88 -14.73 21.16 3.82
CA SER A 88 -14.16 22.12 4.77
C SER A 88 -12.83 22.73 4.28
N TYR A 89 -12.10 22.01 3.43
CA TYR A 89 -10.88 22.48 2.77
C TYR A 89 -11.15 23.20 1.44
N GLY A 90 -12.41 23.33 1.02
CA GLY A 90 -12.82 24.01 -0.21
C GLY A 90 -12.86 23.14 -1.45
N TYR A 91 -12.86 21.81 -1.30
CA TYR A 91 -13.08 20.89 -2.42
C TYR A 91 -14.58 20.70 -2.71
N GLU A 92 -14.92 20.54 -3.98
CA GLU A 92 -16.22 20.02 -4.41
C GLU A 92 -16.23 18.50 -4.21
N ALA A 93 -17.06 18.01 -3.29
CA ALA A 93 -17.05 16.63 -2.78
C ALA A 93 -18.45 16.01 -2.66
#